data_AF-A0A1A2HGP7-F1
#
_entry.id   AF-A0A1A2HGP7-F1
#
_cell.length_a   1.000
_cell.length_b   1.000
_cell.length_c   1.000
_cell.angle_alpha   90.00
_cell.angle_beta   90.00
_cell.angle_gamma   90.00
#
_symmetry.space_group_name_H-M   'P 1'
#
loop_
_entity.id
_entity.type
_entity.pdbx_description
1 polymer ?
#
loop_
_entity_poly.entity_id
_entity_poly.type
_entity_poly.pdbx_seq_one_letter_code
_entity_poly.pdbx_strand_id
1 'polypeptide(L)'
;MSFVLDPPLLFAAGVLIERRLPPDQRDLAEAATLGVFFGGSFGLYHNVPGLGVLWRPFRAANGRDFMWNSGVFNVDTVEAGPRLHAAAGAIFATYPFFIKLGRRLGRRG
;
A
#
# COMPACT_ATOMS: atom_id res chain seq x y z
N MET A 1 -3.48 5.60 8.41
CA MET A 1 -4.07 4.48 7.63
C MET A 1 -3.10 4.09 6.53
N SER A 2 -2.51 2.88 6.53
CA SER A 2 -1.69 2.44 5.38
C SER A 2 -2.53 2.48 4.11
N PHE A 3 -3.77 1.96 4.15
CA PHE A 3 -4.66 1.94 2.98
C PHE A 3 -5.05 3.30 2.39
N VAL A 4 -4.98 4.39 3.16
CA VAL A 4 -5.23 5.76 2.67
C VAL A 4 -3.95 6.43 2.19
N LEU A 5 -2.80 6.03 2.74
CA LEU A 5 -1.48 6.52 2.33
C LEU A 5 -0.94 5.78 1.09
N ASP A 6 -1.33 4.52 0.91
CA ASP A 6 -0.85 3.67 -0.18
C ASP A 6 -1.23 4.22 -1.57
N PRO A 7 -2.46 4.72 -1.83
CA PRO A 7 -2.80 5.29 -3.14
C PRO A 7 -2.01 6.56 -3.50
N PRO A 8 -1.88 7.58 -2.63
CA PRO A 8 -1.00 8.73 -2.88
C PRO A 8 0.48 8.34 -3.03
N LEU A 9 0.97 7.37 -2.23
CA LEU A 9 2.36 6.90 -2.30
C LEU A 9 2.63 6.14 -3.61
N LEU A 10 1.74 5.26 -4.04
CA LEU A 10 1.84 4.56 -5.32
C LEU A 10 1.78 5.51 -6.51
N PHE A 11 0.94 6.54 -6.42
CA PHE A 11 0.90 7.60 -7.41
C PHE A 11 2.23 8.38 -7.47
N ALA A 12 2.74 8.82 -6.32
CA ALA A 12 4.03 9.53 -6.24
C ALA A 12 5.20 8.65 -6.73
N ALA A 13 5.20 7.37 -6.38
CA ALA A 13 6.16 6.39 -6.86
C ALA A 13 6.09 6.25 -8.39
N GLY A 14 4.89 6.16 -8.96
CA GLY A 14 4.70 6.14 -10.42
C GLY A 14 5.27 7.38 -11.13
N VAL A 15 5.05 8.57 -10.56
CA VAL A 15 5.64 9.83 -11.08
C VAL A 15 7.16 9.79 -11.01
N LEU A 16 7.73 9.34 -9.89
CA LEU A 16 9.18 9.26 -9.69
C LEU A 16 9.83 8.23 -10.61
N ILE A 17 9.22 7.05 -10.78
CA ILE A 17 9.68 6.00 -11.70
C ILE A 17 9.78 6.57 -13.12
N GLU A 18 8.73 7.24 -13.61
CA GLU A 18 8.73 7.75 -14.97
C GLU A 18 9.72 8.90 -15.18
N ARG A 19 9.94 9.75 -14.17
CA ARG A 19 10.82 10.92 -14.26
C ARG A 19 12.29 10.63 -14.00
N ARG A 20 12.61 9.66 -13.15
CA ARG A 20 13.97 9.45 -12.62
C ARG A 20 14.63 8.21 -13.17
N LEU A 21 13.88 7.22 -13.65
CA LEU A 21 14.46 5.97 -14.11
C LEU A 21 14.60 5.90 -15.64
N PRO A 22 15.70 5.29 -16.12
CA PRO A 22 15.84 4.87 -17.52
C PRO A 22 14.67 3.99 -17.97
N PRO A 23 14.20 4.10 -19.23
CA PRO A 23 13.03 3.37 -19.73
C PRO A 23 13.10 1.85 -19.50
N ASP A 24 14.28 1.26 -19.64
CA ASP A 24 14.59 -0.16 -19.43
C ASP A 24 14.39 -0.63 -17.98
N GLN A 25 14.43 0.27 -17.00
CA GLN A 25 14.28 -0.05 -15.58
C GLN A 25 12.89 0.24 -15.02
N ARG A 26 12.04 0.96 -15.76
CA ARG A 26 10.74 1.43 -15.25
C ARG A 26 9.77 0.31 -14.93
N ASP A 27 9.74 -0.72 -15.76
CA ASP A 27 8.81 -1.84 -15.58
C ASP A 27 9.24 -2.74 -14.42
N LEU A 28 10.55 -2.96 -14.24
CA LEU A 28 11.10 -3.63 -13.06
C LEU A 28 10.81 -2.83 -11.78
N ALA A 29 10.99 -1.51 -11.82
CA ALA A 29 10.71 -0.65 -10.67
C ALA A 29 9.21 -0.59 -10.32
N GLU A 30 8.32 -0.60 -11.32
CA GLU A 30 6.87 -0.73 -11.09
C GLU A 30 6.56 -2.07 -10.42
N ALA A 31 7.08 -3.18 -10.96
CA ALA A 31 6.86 -4.51 -10.41
C ALA A 31 7.41 -4.64 -8.98
N ALA A 32 8.61 -4.12 -8.71
CA ALA A 32 9.20 -4.11 -7.38
C ALA A 32 8.38 -3.27 -6.40
N THR A 33 7.91 -2.08 -6.83
CA THR A 33 7.07 -1.22 -6.00
C THR A 33 5.76 -1.91 -5.66
N LEU A 34 5.06 -2.47 -6.66
CA LEU A 34 3.86 -3.25 -6.43
C LEU A 34 4.14 -4.45 -5.52
N GLY A 35 5.24 -5.16 -5.71
CA GLY A 35 5.64 -6.28 -4.86
C GLY A 35 5.86 -5.88 -3.40
N VAL A 36 6.49 -4.74 -3.13
CA VAL A 36 6.66 -4.20 -1.77
C VAL A 36 5.32 -3.81 -1.17
N PHE A 37 4.45 -3.13 -1.93
CA PHE A 37 3.13 -2.73 -1.43
C PHE A 37 2.22 -3.93 -1.18
N PHE A 38 2.16 -4.89 -2.10
CA PHE A 38 1.40 -6.13 -1.93
C PHE A 38 1.98 -6.98 -0.80
N GLY A 39 3.29 -7.24 -0.80
CA GLY A 39 3.95 -8.09 0.20
C GLY A 39 3.92 -7.47 1.59
N GLY A 40 4.20 -6.18 1.71
CA GLY A 40 4.13 -5.44 2.97
C GLY A 40 2.70 -5.41 3.52
N SER A 41 1.73 -5.10 2.68
CA SER A 41 0.32 -5.05 3.09
C SER A 41 -0.25 -6.44 3.40
N PHE A 42 0.08 -7.46 2.63
CA PHE A 42 -0.32 -8.84 2.89
C PHE A 42 0.32 -9.38 4.18
N GLY A 43 1.61 -9.12 4.39
CA GLY A 43 2.31 -9.49 5.62
C GLY A 43 1.77 -8.78 6.86
N LEU A 44 1.44 -7.48 6.74
CA LEU A 44 0.79 -6.72 7.81
C LEU A 44 -0.61 -7.26 8.10
N TYR A 45 -1.38 -7.61 7.05
CA TYR A 45 -2.72 -8.17 7.17
C TYR A 45 -2.75 -9.54 7.87
N HIS A 46 -1.75 -10.39 7.57
CA HIS A 46 -1.55 -11.70 8.16
C HIS A 46 -0.78 -11.67 9.49
N ASN A 47 -0.43 -10.49 10.01
CA ASN A 47 0.31 -10.33 11.26
C ASN A 47 1.61 -11.16 11.30
N VAL A 48 2.35 -11.20 10.18
CA VAL A 48 3.61 -11.97 10.09
C VAL A 48 4.61 -11.47 11.16
N PRO A 49 5.17 -12.37 11.99
CA PRO A 49 6.14 -11.99 13.00
C PRO A 49 7.38 -11.35 12.35
N GLY A 50 7.74 -10.13 12.77
CA GLY A 50 8.84 -9.33 12.20
C GLY A 50 8.40 -7.99 11.63
N LEU A 51 7.15 -7.86 11.18
CA LEU A 51 6.60 -6.58 10.68
C LEU A 51 6.20 -5.61 11.81
N GLY A 52 6.44 -6.01 13.07
CA GLY A 52 6.30 -5.21 14.29
C GLY A 52 6.90 -3.81 14.19
N VAL A 53 8.04 -3.68 13.52
CA VAL A 53 8.77 -2.42 13.38
C VAL A 53 7.97 -1.39 12.55
N LEU A 54 7.14 -1.84 11.62
CA LEU A 54 6.36 -0.95 10.75
C LEU A 54 5.16 -0.32 11.46
N TRP A 55 4.58 -0.99 12.44
CA TRP A 55 3.34 -0.55 13.10
C TRP A 55 3.50 -0.12 14.55
N ARG A 56 4.52 -0.61 15.28
CA ARG A 56 4.81 -0.20 16.67
C ARG A 56 4.98 1.32 16.84
N PRO A 57 5.64 2.06 15.93
CA PRO A 57 5.76 3.52 16.05
C PRO A 57 4.42 4.25 16.03
N PHE A 58 3.39 3.61 15.45
CA PHE A 58 2.06 4.19 15.27
C PHE A 58 1.05 3.77 16.36
N ARG A 59 1.52 3.17 17.47
CA ARG A 59 0.69 2.70 18.60
C ARG A 59 -0.44 1.73 18.21
N ALA A 60 -0.36 1.10 17.04
CA ALA A 60 -1.33 0.10 16.62
C ALA A 60 -1.15 -1.21 17.42
N ALA A 61 -2.24 -1.93 17.68
CA ALA A 61 -2.23 -3.17 18.45
C ALA A 61 -1.61 -4.34 17.66
N ASN A 62 -1.75 -4.35 16.33
CA ASN A 62 -1.19 -5.35 15.43
C ASN A 62 -1.09 -4.81 13.98
N GLY A 63 -0.56 -5.60 13.04
CA GLY A 63 -0.37 -5.19 11.65
C GLY A 63 -1.69 -4.92 10.91
N ARG A 64 -2.75 -5.68 11.21
CA ARG A 64 -4.10 -5.47 10.67
C ARG A 64 -4.74 -4.18 11.19
N ASP A 65 -4.59 -3.91 12.47
CA ASP A 65 -5.02 -2.68 13.13
C ASP A 65 -4.26 -1.47 12.59
N PHE A 66 -2.98 -1.62 12.25
CA PHE A 66 -2.23 -0.56 11.58
C PHE A 66 -2.74 -0.23 10.18
N MET A 67 -3.18 -1.24 9.42
CA MET A 67 -3.76 -1.02 8.10
C MET A 67 -5.08 -0.22 8.16
N TRP A 68 -5.94 -0.52 9.15
CA TRP A 68 -7.27 0.08 9.30
C TRP A 68 -7.34 1.30 10.21
N ASN A 69 -6.55 1.37 11.28
CA ASN A 69 -6.76 2.29 12.41
C ASN A 69 -5.54 3.14 12.77
N SER A 70 -4.58 3.32 11.86
CA SER A 70 -3.46 4.25 12.13
C SER A 70 -3.90 5.73 12.11
N GLY A 71 -4.68 6.13 13.13
CA GLY A 71 -4.79 7.48 13.68
C GLY A 71 -6.12 8.23 13.54
N VAL A 72 -7.09 7.77 12.71
CA VAL A 72 -8.27 8.60 12.37
C VAL A 72 -9.61 7.83 12.41
N PHE A 73 -9.59 6.52 12.25
CA PHE A 73 -10.80 5.69 12.34
C PHE A 73 -10.62 4.63 13.42
N ASN A 74 -11.73 4.32 14.10
CA ASN A 74 -11.82 3.35 15.18
C ASN A 74 -12.65 2.15 14.69
N VAL A 75 -12.11 1.41 13.72
CA VAL A 75 -12.76 0.24 13.12
C VAL A 75 -12.46 -0.98 13.98
N ASP A 76 -13.49 -1.63 14.50
CA ASP A 76 -13.32 -2.81 15.34
C ASP A 76 -12.81 -4.00 14.49
N THR A 77 -11.51 -4.25 14.51
CA THR A 77 -10.87 -5.31 13.71
C THR A 77 -11.05 -6.71 14.32
N VAL A 78 -11.70 -6.80 15.49
CA VAL A 78 -12.03 -8.04 16.21
C VAL A 78 -13.06 -8.87 15.43
N GLU A 79 -14.00 -8.22 14.73
CA GLU A 79 -14.87 -8.84 13.73
C GLU A 79 -14.35 -8.57 12.31
N ALA A 80 -13.16 -9.06 11.98
CA ALA A 80 -12.69 -9.09 10.59
C ALA A 80 -13.56 -10.06 9.75
N GLY A 81 -14.80 -9.67 9.47
CA GLY A 81 -15.74 -10.43 8.66
C GLY A 81 -15.44 -10.35 7.16
N PRO A 82 -16.14 -11.13 6.33
CA PRO A 82 -15.92 -11.22 4.87
C PRO A 82 -15.98 -9.85 4.15
N ARG A 83 -16.69 -8.87 4.71
CA ARG A 83 -16.74 -7.49 4.19
C ARG A 83 -15.39 -6.76 4.30
N LEU A 84 -14.66 -6.98 5.39
CA LEU A 84 -13.35 -6.36 5.61
C LEU A 84 -12.29 -6.95 4.66
N HIS A 85 -12.39 -8.26 4.37
CA HIS A 85 -11.60 -8.93 3.34
C HIS A 85 -11.91 -8.41 1.94
N ALA A 86 -13.20 -8.24 1.61
CA ALA A 86 -13.63 -7.69 0.33
C ALA A 86 -13.15 -6.24 0.13
N ALA A 87 -13.22 -5.41 1.17
CA ALA A 87 -12.74 -4.03 1.13
C ALA A 87 -11.21 -3.97 0.96
N ALA A 88 -10.45 -4.79 1.69
CA ALA A 88 -9.01 -4.90 1.48
C ALA A 88 -8.68 -5.34 0.06
N GLY A 89 -9.38 -6.36 -0.46
CA GLY A 89 -9.24 -6.83 -1.85
C GLY A 89 -9.55 -5.74 -2.88
N ALA A 90 -10.59 -4.93 -2.64
CA ALA A 90 -10.93 -3.81 -3.50
C ALA A 90 -9.82 -2.74 -3.51
N ILE A 91 -9.26 -2.40 -2.35
CA ILE A 91 -8.17 -1.43 -2.25
C ILE A 91 -6.91 -1.96 -2.94
N PHE A 92 -6.57 -3.23 -2.73
CA PHE A 92 -5.48 -3.90 -3.44
C PHE A 92 -5.65 -3.89 -4.96
N ALA A 93 -6.87 -4.12 -5.44
CA ALA A 93 -7.18 -4.04 -6.87
C ALA A 93 -6.94 -2.64 -7.44
N THR A 94 -7.01 -1.59 -6.62
CA THR A 94 -6.71 -0.22 -7.05
C THR A 94 -5.21 0.11 -7.11
N TYR A 95 -4.32 -0.69 -6.52
CA TYR A 95 -2.88 -0.36 -6.46
C TYR A 95 -2.21 -0.24 -7.84
N PRO A 96 -2.42 -1.19 -8.79
CA PRO A 96 -1.91 -1.05 -10.15
C PRO A 96 -2.47 0.17 -10.88
N PHE A 97 -3.68 0.62 -10.53
CA PHE A 97 -4.29 1.80 -11.14
C PHE A 97 -3.57 3.09 -10.73
N PHE A 98 -3.29 3.27 -9.44
CA PHE A 98 -2.63 4.48 -8.93
C PHE A 98 -1.19 4.64 -9.45
N ILE A 99 -0.41 3.56 -9.48
CA ILE A 99 0.97 3.63 -9.98
C ILE A 99 1.03 3.97 -11.48
N LYS A 100 0.12 3.38 -12.29
CA LYS A 100 0.00 3.70 -13.73
C LYS A 100 -0.46 5.13 -13.97
N LEU A 101 -1.37 5.65 -13.13
CA LEU A 101 -1.81 7.04 -13.21
C LEU A 101 -0.64 7.99 -12.92
N GLY A 102 0.18 7.68 -11.93
CA GLY A 102 1.42 8.41 -11.61
C GLY A 102 2.42 8.40 -12.78
N ARG A 103 2.70 7.23 -13.35
CA ARG A 103 3.56 7.10 -14.54
C ARG A 103 3.05 7.93 -15.71
N ARG A 104 1.73 7.92 -15.96
CA ARG A 104 1.12 8.71 -17.04
C ARG A 104 1.30 10.21 -16.84
N LEU A 105 1.22 10.69 -15.61
CA LEU A 105 1.50 12.10 -15.29
C LEU A 105 2.99 12.42 -15.44
N GLY A 106 3.88 11.57 -14.93
CA GLY A 106 5.33 11.74 -15.05
C GLY A 106 5.84 11.75 -16.49
N ARG A 107 5.09 11.18 -17.44
CA ARG A 107 5.39 11.24 -18.88
C ARG A 107 5.01 12.58 -19.53
N ARG A 108 4.10 13.34 -18.92
CA ARG A 108 3.55 14.59 -19.48
C ARG A 108 4.30 15.85 -19.05
N GLY A 109 5.30 15.75 -18.18
CA GLY A 109 6.10 16.90 -17.76
C GLY A 109 7.41 16.48 -17.14
#